data_AF-A0A4Z0AMG6-F1
#
_entry.id   AF-A0A4Z0AMG6-F1
#
_cell.length_a   1.000
_cell.length_b   1.000
_cell.length_c   1.000
_cell.angle_alpha   90.00
_cell.angle_beta   90.00
_cell.angle_gamma   90.00
#
_symmetry.space_group_name_H-M   'P 1'
#
loop_
_entity.id
_entity.type
_entity.pdbx_description
1 polymer ?
#
loop_
_entity_poly.entity_id
_entity_poly.type
_entity_poly.pdbx_seq_one_letter_code
_entity_poly.pdbx_strand_id
1 'polypeptide(L)'
;MNPKWLLPISLVLGLGLLGVAGATKPLQRVQLWLDQRDSPHTATASALAPIINCVNRIDRDTRLAYYRQRSTQSEAPDNDKFGDRNEPEPRLIQAAVCSQLYTLKLERQAPASPLIGLANDYADRLNKFTSLADSVAPMYRVDGIPPSTQQMVADVMNKHRAQELRIKGEDYLRASAKLRQQLGEEDLHVRPAQLARVESRFGRDVHWHILNYMIAARQAVNHIEHGMRDKTLTPDTVAALAQTLQQAADGAKAYIRKATSPERDEAAEYLWYTITPAADAYLAALHTLEQNWREHAPPQQLSDDYYLATRRYDALLSYYNRQARNTF
;
A
#
# COMPACT_ATOMS: atom_id res chain seq x y z
N MET A 1 40.00 20.30 8.72
CA MET A 1 38.81 20.19 7.83
C MET A 1 37.58 20.54 8.65
N ASN A 2 36.76 21.47 8.14
CA ASN A 2 35.71 22.13 8.92
C ASN A 2 34.42 21.27 8.90
N PRO A 3 33.94 20.76 10.06
CA PRO A 3 32.82 19.80 10.14
C PRO A 3 31.45 20.40 9.77
N LYS A 4 31.37 21.70 9.46
CA LYS A 4 30.14 22.41 9.10
C LYS A 4 29.70 22.24 7.64
N TRP A 5 30.49 21.56 6.82
CA TRP A 5 30.19 21.33 5.39
C TRP A 5 29.53 19.98 5.07
N LEU A 6 29.29 19.13 6.08
CA LEU A 6 28.56 17.85 5.90
C LEU A 6 27.06 17.95 6.22
N LEU A 7 26.58 19.11 6.63
CA LEU A 7 25.23 19.32 7.17
C LEU A 7 24.09 19.54 6.14
N PRO A 8 24.29 19.84 4.84
CA PRO A 8 23.16 19.94 3.92
C PRO A 8 22.89 18.65 3.11
N ILE A 9 23.81 17.67 3.10
CA ILE A 9 23.63 16.44 2.31
C ILE A 9 22.79 15.40 3.09
N SER A 10 22.84 15.41 4.42
CA SER A 10 22.10 14.48 5.27
C SER A 10 20.59 14.77 5.38
N LEU A 11 20.17 16.00 5.09
CA LEU A 11 18.77 16.44 5.22
C LEU A 11 17.88 15.97 4.06
N VAL A 12 18.47 15.70 2.89
CA VAL A 12 17.77 15.15 1.73
C VAL A 12 17.73 13.61 1.75
N LEU A 13 18.66 12.97 2.48
CA LEU A 13 18.79 11.50 2.51
C LEU A 13 17.91 10.80 3.55
N GLY A 14 17.47 11.49 4.60
CA GLY A 14 16.55 10.93 5.61
C GLY A 14 15.07 10.91 5.18
N LEU A 15 14.71 11.76 4.22
CA LEU A 15 13.33 11.97 3.78
C LEU A 15 13.09 11.60 2.31
N GLY A 16 14.15 11.41 1.51
CA GLY A 16 14.09 10.97 0.11
C GLY A 16 13.86 9.46 -0.08
N LEU A 17 13.21 8.76 0.86
CA LEU A 17 12.98 7.32 0.77
C LEU A 17 11.71 6.93 -0.03
N LEU A 18 10.96 7.88 -0.60
CA LEU A 18 9.76 7.56 -1.42
C LEU A 18 9.66 8.27 -2.79
N GLY A 19 10.62 9.13 -3.17
CA GLY A 19 10.45 10.01 -4.34
C GLY A 19 11.08 9.61 -5.68
N VAL A 20 11.86 8.53 -5.80
CA VAL A 20 12.58 8.24 -7.07
C VAL A 20 12.29 6.84 -7.60
N ALA A 21 11.04 6.63 -8.03
CA ALA A 21 10.60 5.39 -8.68
C ALA A 21 10.91 5.32 -10.19
N GLY A 22 11.73 6.24 -10.73
CA GLY A 22 12.08 6.29 -12.17
C GLY A 22 13.58 6.39 -12.46
N ALA A 23 14.46 6.16 -11.48
CA ALA A 23 15.90 6.34 -11.66
C ALA A 23 16.53 5.24 -12.55
N THR A 24 17.40 5.66 -13.47
CA THR A 24 18.21 4.79 -14.33
C THR A 24 19.07 3.80 -13.51
N LYS A 25 19.45 2.66 -14.12
CA LYS A 25 20.29 1.62 -13.49
C LYS A 25 21.50 2.12 -12.66
N PRO A 26 22.27 3.15 -13.06
CA PRO A 26 23.39 3.68 -12.27
C PRO A 26 22.94 4.46 -11.02
N LEU A 27 21.87 5.26 -11.09
CA LEU A 27 21.36 6.01 -9.94
C LEU A 27 20.88 5.08 -8.82
N GLN A 28 20.23 3.97 -9.17
CA GLN A 28 19.85 2.96 -8.19
C GLN A 28 21.05 2.29 -7.50
N ARG A 29 22.22 2.20 -8.14
CA ARG A 29 23.45 1.69 -7.49
C ARG A 29 23.98 2.65 -6.44
N VAL A 30 24.03 3.94 -6.79
CA VAL A 30 24.51 4.99 -5.89
C VAL A 30 23.59 5.10 -4.68
N GLN A 31 22.28 5.06 -4.89
CA GLN A 31 21.31 5.09 -3.79
C GLN A 31 21.47 3.88 -2.87
N LEU A 32 21.50 2.65 -3.42
CA LEU A 32 21.67 1.46 -2.59
C LEU A 32 23.00 1.45 -1.82
N TRP A 33 24.09 1.93 -2.44
CA TRP A 33 25.38 2.08 -1.76
C TRP A 33 25.32 3.08 -0.60
N LEU A 34 24.61 4.21 -0.78
CA LEU A 34 24.36 5.18 0.30
C LEU A 34 23.51 4.56 1.41
N ASP A 35 22.46 3.83 1.05
CA ASP A 35 21.56 3.19 2.03
C ASP A 35 22.27 2.09 2.83
N GLN A 36 23.19 1.34 2.21
CA GLN A 36 24.04 0.36 2.89
C GLN A 36 25.00 1.01 3.88
N ARG A 37 25.52 2.21 3.56
CA ARG A 37 26.32 3.01 4.50
C ARG A 37 25.49 3.51 5.67
N ASP A 38 24.21 3.75 5.43
CA ASP A 38 23.26 4.04 6.46
C ASP A 38 23.10 2.80 7.36
N SER A 39 22.38 1.74 6.93
CA SER A 39 22.30 0.43 7.62
C SER A 39 21.81 -0.68 6.70
N PRO A 40 21.99 -1.96 7.09
CA PRO A 40 21.34 -3.07 6.40
C PRO A 40 19.81 -2.91 6.30
N HIS A 41 19.14 -2.40 7.35
CA HIS A 41 17.68 -2.22 7.35
C HIS A 41 17.22 -1.09 6.43
N THR A 42 17.97 0.02 6.35
CA THR A 42 17.70 1.10 5.38
C THR A 42 17.87 0.59 3.95
N ALA A 43 18.93 -0.17 3.68
CA ALA A 43 19.18 -0.77 2.38
C ALA A 43 18.06 -1.76 1.98
N THR A 44 17.59 -2.59 2.91
CA THR A 44 16.45 -3.48 2.65
C THR A 44 15.17 -2.69 2.38
N ALA A 45 14.83 -1.70 3.19
CA ALA A 45 13.64 -0.88 2.96
C ALA A 45 13.68 -0.13 1.60
N SER A 46 14.83 0.44 1.25
CA SER A 46 15.06 1.07 -0.06
C SER A 46 14.96 0.08 -1.23
N ALA A 47 15.37 -1.18 -1.00
CA ALA A 47 15.26 -2.24 -1.99
C ALA A 47 13.82 -2.74 -2.19
N LEU A 48 12.99 -2.71 -1.14
CA LEU A 48 11.56 -3.06 -1.21
C LEU A 48 10.69 -1.91 -1.78
N ALA A 49 11.10 -0.65 -1.59
CA ALA A 49 10.31 0.53 -1.92
C ALA A 49 9.74 0.55 -3.35
N PRO A 50 10.46 0.18 -4.43
CA PRO A 50 9.88 0.18 -5.78
C PRO A 50 8.77 -0.86 -5.95
N ILE A 51 8.90 -2.04 -5.32
CA ILE A 51 7.87 -3.09 -5.34
C ILE A 51 6.63 -2.62 -4.58
N ILE A 52 6.82 -2.02 -3.40
CA ILE A 52 5.74 -1.41 -2.60
C ILE A 52 5.02 -0.33 -3.40
N ASN A 53 5.77 0.52 -4.13
CA ASN A 53 5.17 1.59 -4.93
C ASN A 53 4.29 1.05 -6.07
N CYS A 54 4.77 0.03 -6.79
CA CYS A 54 3.98 -0.65 -7.82
C CYS A 54 2.65 -1.20 -7.26
N VAL A 55 2.73 -1.95 -6.15
CA VAL A 55 1.55 -2.54 -5.52
C VAL A 55 0.59 -1.46 -5.02
N ASN A 56 1.07 -0.45 -4.30
CA ASN A 56 0.22 0.58 -3.70
C ASN A 56 -0.51 1.44 -4.73
N ARG A 57 0.08 1.68 -5.91
CA ARG A 57 -0.50 2.52 -6.96
C ARG A 57 -1.41 1.77 -7.92
N ILE A 58 -1.07 0.53 -8.26
CA ILE A 58 -1.75 -0.19 -9.35
C ILE A 58 -2.69 -1.28 -8.84
N ASP A 59 -2.30 -2.01 -7.80
CA ASP A 59 -2.97 -3.24 -7.40
C ASP A 59 -4.42 -3.01 -6.94
N ARG A 60 -4.63 -1.99 -6.09
CA ARG A 60 -5.96 -1.71 -5.51
C ARG A 60 -6.98 -1.43 -6.62
N ASP A 61 -6.69 -0.46 -7.48
CA ASP A 61 -7.64 -0.01 -8.50
C ASP A 61 -7.88 -1.08 -9.56
N THR A 62 -6.85 -1.84 -9.92
CA THR A 62 -6.98 -2.98 -10.83
C THR A 62 -7.85 -4.08 -10.22
N ARG A 63 -7.71 -4.39 -8.92
CA ARG A 63 -8.56 -5.37 -8.22
C ARG A 63 -10.01 -4.90 -8.14
N LEU A 64 -10.24 -3.65 -7.74
CA LEU A 64 -11.59 -3.08 -7.66
C LEU A 64 -12.27 -3.08 -9.04
N ALA A 65 -11.56 -2.68 -10.09
CA ALA A 65 -12.08 -2.73 -11.46
C ALA A 65 -12.46 -4.16 -11.88
N TYR A 66 -11.61 -5.15 -11.57
CA TYR A 66 -11.90 -6.55 -11.85
C TYR A 66 -13.12 -7.08 -11.09
N TYR A 67 -13.26 -6.76 -9.80
CA TYR A 67 -14.43 -7.19 -9.02
C TYR A 67 -15.72 -6.56 -9.53
N ARG A 68 -15.70 -5.28 -9.92
CA ARG A 68 -16.86 -4.60 -10.55
C ARG A 68 -17.31 -5.29 -11.82
N GLN A 69 -16.38 -5.72 -12.67
CA GLN A 69 -16.71 -6.46 -13.90
C GLN A 69 -17.38 -7.82 -13.63
N ARG A 70 -17.16 -8.43 -12.46
CA ARG A 70 -17.74 -9.72 -12.08
C ARG A 70 -19.02 -9.61 -11.24
N SER A 71 -19.28 -8.45 -10.63
CA SER A 71 -20.47 -8.24 -9.81
C SER A 71 -21.72 -8.10 -10.67
N THR A 72 -22.77 -8.82 -10.32
CA THR A 72 -24.13 -8.61 -10.86
C THR A 72 -24.92 -7.58 -10.06
N GLN A 73 -24.38 -7.10 -8.94
CA GLN A 73 -25.00 -6.11 -8.08
C GLN A 73 -24.48 -4.71 -8.42
N SER A 74 -25.39 -3.73 -8.54
CA SER A 74 -25.02 -2.32 -8.53
C SER A 74 -24.29 -2.01 -7.23
N GLU A 75 -23.06 -1.50 -7.36
CA GLU A 75 -22.25 -1.07 -6.23
C GLU A 75 -23.03 0.02 -5.47
N ALA A 76 -23.21 -0.14 -4.16
CA ALA A 76 -23.62 0.98 -3.32
C ALA A 76 -22.64 2.13 -3.56
N PRO A 77 -23.07 3.40 -3.58
CA PRO A 77 -22.16 4.52 -3.73
C PRO A 77 -21.03 4.38 -2.71
N ASP A 78 -19.81 4.13 -3.19
CA ASP A 78 -18.65 4.05 -2.30
C ASP A 78 -18.29 5.50 -1.92
N ASN A 79 -19.02 6.00 -0.93
CA ASN A 79 -18.84 7.31 -0.31
C ASN A 79 -17.50 7.39 0.43
N ASP A 80 -16.86 6.24 0.69
CA ASP A 80 -15.51 6.23 1.21
C ASP A 80 -14.55 6.62 0.09
N LYS A 81 -13.94 7.80 0.23
CA LYS A 81 -12.96 8.36 -0.71
C LYS A 81 -11.60 7.66 -0.55
N PHE A 82 -11.56 6.33 -0.70
CA PHE A 82 -10.30 5.58 -0.65
C PHE A 82 -9.55 5.73 -1.97
N GLY A 83 -8.35 6.31 -1.88
CA GLY A 83 -7.32 6.31 -2.91
C GLY A 83 -7.45 7.25 -4.09
N ASP A 84 -6.47 7.12 -4.98
CA ASP A 84 -6.24 8.01 -6.12
C ASP A 84 -7.21 7.72 -7.27
N ARG A 85 -8.51 7.84 -7.01
CA ARG A 85 -9.57 7.76 -8.03
C ARG A 85 -9.39 8.76 -9.19
N ASN A 86 -8.43 9.67 -9.07
CA ASN A 86 -8.17 10.78 -9.97
C ASN A 86 -6.74 10.75 -10.56
N GLU A 87 -5.97 9.65 -10.44
CA GLU A 87 -4.66 9.59 -11.08
C GLU A 87 -4.81 9.53 -12.62
N PRO A 88 -4.30 10.54 -13.36
CA PRO A 88 -4.41 10.56 -14.81
C PRO A 88 -3.56 9.43 -15.42
N GLU A 89 -4.10 8.73 -16.41
CA GLU A 89 -3.36 7.77 -17.26
C GLU A 89 -2.78 6.55 -16.50
N PRO A 90 -3.62 5.66 -15.96
CA PRO A 90 -3.20 4.50 -15.14
C PRO A 90 -2.20 3.58 -15.85
N ARG A 91 -2.20 3.55 -17.19
CA ARG A 91 -1.28 2.75 -18.00
C ARG A 91 0.15 3.28 -18.01
N LEU A 92 0.32 4.59 -18.11
CA LEU A 92 1.64 5.19 -18.06
C LEU A 92 2.23 5.02 -16.66
N ILE A 93 1.39 5.17 -15.64
CA ILE A 93 1.78 4.95 -14.26
C ILE A 93 2.19 3.49 -14.04
N GLN A 94 1.38 2.52 -14.47
CA GLN A 94 1.72 1.10 -14.39
C GLN A 94 3.04 0.79 -15.09
N ALA A 95 3.23 1.26 -16.32
CA ALA A 95 4.46 1.05 -17.08
C ALA A 95 5.69 1.66 -16.38
N ALA A 96 5.52 2.79 -15.68
CA ALA A 96 6.58 3.43 -14.91
C ALA A 96 6.90 2.68 -13.61
N VAL A 97 5.91 2.45 -12.75
CA VAL A 97 6.13 1.95 -11.38
C VAL A 97 6.24 0.43 -11.30
N CYS A 98 5.61 -0.30 -12.22
CA CYS A 98 5.68 -1.76 -12.35
C CYS A 98 6.55 -2.18 -13.55
N SER A 99 7.57 -1.37 -13.88
CA SER A 99 8.51 -1.64 -14.97
C SER A 99 9.40 -2.86 -14.67
N GLN A 100 10.07 -3.40 -15.69
CA GLN A 100 11.05 -4.49 -15.53
C GLN A 100 12.22 -4.17 -14.58
N LEU A 101 12.39 -2.90 -14.18
CA LEU A 101 13.51 -2.47 -13.32
C LEU A 101 13.14 -2.34 -11.84
N TYR A 102 11.87 -2.53 -11.48
CA TYR A 102 11.42 -2.30 -10.11
C TYR A 102 11.92 -3.35 -9.10
N THR A 103 12.36 -4.53 -9.55
CA THR A 103 13.03 -5.53 -8.70
C THR A 103 14.54 -5.31 -8.60
N LEU A 104 15.14 -4.46 -9.43
CA LEU A 104 16.59 -4.37 -9.62
C LEU A 104 17.36 -4.02 -8.33
N LYS A 105 16.78 -3.19 -7.46
CA LYS A 105 17.39 -2.89 -6.16
C LYS A 105 17.40 -4.12 -5.25
N LEU A 106 16.30 -4.88 -5.20
CA LEU A 106 16.19 -6.09 -4.41
C LEU A 106 17.10 -7.20 -4.93
N GLU A 107 17.19 -7.38 -6.25
CA GLU A 107 18.12 -8.32 -6.88
C GLU A 107 19.59 -8.07 -6.48
N ARG A 108 19.96 -6.81 -6.27
CA ARG A 108 21.31 -6.43 -5.84
C ARG A 108 21.51 -6.58 -4.33
N GLN A 109 20.50 -6.23 -3.54
CA GLN A 109 20.58 -6.26 -2.08
C GLN A 109 20.46 -7.68 -1.52
N ALA A 110 19.55 -8.48 -2.07
CA ALA A 110 19.21 -9.82 -1.61
C ALA A 110 18.83 -10.72 -2.81
N PRO A 111 19.81 -11.18 -3.62
CA PRO A 111 19.56 -11.95 -4.84
C PRO A 111 18.81 -13.27 -4.62
N ALA A 112 18.89 -13.84 -3.42
CA ALA A 112 18.17 -15.05 -3.04
C ALA A 112 16.74 -14.79 -2.53
N SER A 113 16.28 -13.54 -2.52
CA SER A 113 14.96 -13.19 -1.98
C SER A 113 13.83 -13.81 -2.84
N PRO A 114 12.89 -14.56 -2.23
CA PRO A 114 11.75 -15.12 -2.95
C PRO A 114 10.82 -14.03 -3.51
N LEU A 115 10.87 -12.82 -2.94
CA LEU A 115 10.11 -11.66 -3.41
C LEU A 115 10.46 -11.26 -4.86
N ILE A 116 11.68 -11.54 -5.33
CA ILE A 116 12.06 -11.24 -6.72
C ILE A 116 11.18 -12.05 -7.69
N GLY A 117 11.02 -13.35 -7.43
CA GLY A 117 10.17 -14.22 -8.23
C GLY A 117 8.70 -13.84 -8.14
N LEU A 118 8.21 -13.55 -6.92
CA LEU A 118 6.82 -13.14 -6.70
C LEU A 118 6.48 -11.80 -7.37
N ALA A 119 7.40 -10.83 -7.32
CA ALA A 119 7.25 -9.56 -7.99
C ALA A 119 7.20 -9.75 -9.51
N ASN A 120 8.16 -10.49 -10.09
CA ASN A 120 8.18 -10.75 -11.52
C ASN A 120 6.92 -11.48 -12.02
N ASP A 121 6.43 -12.51 -11.31
CA ASP A 121 5.16 -13.18 -11.65
C ASP A 121 3.99 -12.20 -11.55
N TYR A 122 3.91 -11.39 -10.47
CA TYR A 122 2.89 -10.36 -10.33
C TYR A 122 2.86 -9.38 -11.51
N ALA A 123 4.00 -8.78 -11.89
CA ALA A 123 4.06 -7.82 -12.98
C ALA A 123 3.68 -8.45 -14.33
N ASP A 124 4.11 -9.70 -14.58
CA ASP A 124 3.72 -10.46 -15.78
C ASP A 124 2.20 -10.71 -15.83
N ARG A 125 1.59 -11.21 -14.73
CA ARG A 125 0.14 -11.44 -14.68
C ARG A 125 -0.66 -10.16 -14.77
N LEU A 126 -0.22 -9.10 -14.09
CA LEU A 126 -0.82 -7.77 -14.17
C LEU A 126 -0.80 -7.26 -15.61
N ASN A 127 0.34 -7.30 -16.29
CA ASN A 127 0.44 -6.86 -17.69
C ASN A 127 -0.47 -7.70 -18.61
N LYS A 128 -0.44 -9.03 -18.50
CA LYS A 128 -1.29 -9.93 -19.30
C LYS A 128 -2.79 -9.68 -19.09
N PHE A 129 -3.22 -9.52 -17.83
CA PHE A 129 -4.62 -9.24 -17.50
C PHE A 129 -5.04 -7.88 -18.05
N THR A 130 -4.27 -6.85 -17.73
CA THR A 130 -4.63 -5.47 -18.03
C THR A 130 -4.56 -5.22 -19.55
N SER A 131 -3.56 -5.71 -20.29
CA SER A 131 -3.54 -5.60 -21.76
C SER A 131 -4.74 -6.29 -22.42
N LEU A 132 -5.20 -7.42 -21.89
CA LEU A 132 -6.42 -8.07 -22.39
C LEU A 132 -7.66 -7.23 -22.06
N ALA A 133 -7.75 -6.66 -20.86
CA ALA A 133 -8.86 -5.81 -20.45
C ALA A 133 -9.06 -4.61 -21.39
N ASP A 134 -7.98 -3.96 -21.82
CA ASP A 134 -8.04 -2.85 -22.79
C ASP A 134 -8.57 -3.30 -24.16
N SER A 135 -8.26 -4.53 -24.57
CA SER A 135 -8.71 -5.09 -25.85
C SER A 135 -10.18 -5.58 -25.85
N VAL A 136 -10.80 -5.66 -24.67
CA VAL A 136 -12.20 -6.08 -24.44
C VAL A 136 -13.11 -4.87 -24.18
N ALA A 137 -12.56 -3.70 -23.87
CA ALA A 137 -13.30 -2.43 -23.93
C ALA A 137 -13.91 -2.25 -25.34
N PRO A 138 -15.11 -1.68 -25.49
CA PRO A 138 -15.87 -1.77 -26.73
C PRO A 138 -15.08 -1.16 -27.88
N MET A 139 -14.65 -2.01 -28.81
CA MET A 139 -14.01 -1.57 -30.05
C MET A 139 -14.96 -0.66 -30.81
N TYR A 140 -14.41 0.48 -31.21
CA TYR A 140 -14.97 1.45 -32.14
C TYR A 140 -15.74 0.80 -33.29
N ARG A 141 -16.86 1.44 -33.70
CA ARG A 141 -17.56 1.14 -34.96
C ARG A 141 -16.55 1.11 -36.09
N VAL A 142 -16.39 -0.05 -36.73
CA VAL A 142 -15.64 -0.15 -37.99
C VAL A 142 -16.61 0.24 -39.10
N ASP A 143 -16.35 1.35 -39.78
CA ASP A 143 -17.15 1.76 -40.93
C ASP A 143 -17.08 0.70 -42.04
N GLY A 144 -18.25 0.30 -42.56
CA GLY A 144 -18.36 -0.61 -43.71
C GLY A 144 -18.70 -2.08 -43.41
N ILE A 145 -18.89 -2.48 -42.15
CA ILE A 145 -19.39 -3.84 -41.82
C ILE A 145 -20.87 -3.77 -41.40
N PRO A 146 -21.75 -4.64 -41.92
CA PRO A 146 -23.15 -4.72 -41.49
C PRO A 146 -23.28 -4.97 -39.97
N PRO A 147 -24.21 -4.30 -39.26
CA PRO A 147 -24.35 -4.40 -37.81
C PRO A 147 -24.53 -5.82 -37.27
N SER A 148 -25.21 -6.69 -38.03
CA SER A 148 -25.49 -8.09 -37.67
C SER A 148 -24.25 -8.98 -37.72
N THR A 149 -23.38 -8.80 -38.72
CA THR A 149 -22.09 -9.52 -38.84
C THR A 149 -21.09 -9.00 -37.81
N GLN A 150 -21.09 -7.69 -37.55
CA GLN A 150 -20.34 -7.06 -36.46
C GLN A 150 -20.77 -7.61 -35.10
N GLN A 151 -22.06 -7.71 -34.83
CA GLN A 151 -22.59 -8.27 -33.57
C GLN A 151 -22.25 -9.74 -33.39
N MET A 152 -22.33 -10.57 -34.43
CA MET A 152 -22.06 -12.00 -34.28
C MET A 152 -20.56 -12.30 -34.07
N VAL A 153 -19.68 -11.61 -34.81
CA VAL A 153 -18.22 -11.71 -34.64
C VAL A 153 -17.79 -11.08 -33.32
N ALA A 154 -18.38 -9.94 -32.94
CA ALA A 154 -18.18 -9.35 -31.63
C ALA A 154 -18.67 -10.30 -30.53
N ASP A 155 -19.83 -10.94 -30.63
CA ASP A 155 -20.37 -11.81 -29.59
C ASP A 155 -19.53 -13.08 -29.38
N VAL A 156 -19.05 -13.72 -30.45
CA VAL A 156 -18.19 -14.91 -30.33
C VAL A 156 -16.78 -14.52 -29.85
N MET A 157 -16.20 -13.45 -30.38
CA MET A 157 -14.89 -12.96 -29.94
C MET A 157 -14.93 -12.40 -28.52
N ASN A 158 -16.03 -11.76 -28.12
CA ASN A 158 -16.24 -11.27 -26.78
C ASN A 158 -16.45 -12.42 -25.79
N LYS A 159 -17.10 -13.53 -26.17
CA LYS A 159 -17.21 -14.71 -25.28
C LYS A 159 -15.87 -15.36 -25.00
N HIS A 160 -15.06 -15.63 -26.03
CA HIS A 160 -13.72 -16.19 -25.83
C HIS A 160 -12.83 -15.24 -25.04
N ARG A 161 -12.79 -13.95 -25.40
CA ARG A 161 -11.97 -12.95 -24.69
C ARG A 161 -12.46 -12.68 -23.27
N ALA A 162 -13.77 -12.71 -23.01
CA ALA A 162 -14.31 -12.57 -21.65
C ALA A 162 -13.93 -13.77 -20.77
N GLN A 163 -13.96 -14.99 -21.31
CA GLN A 163 -13.49 -16.17 -20.60
C GLN A 163 -11.99 -16.11 -20.35
N GLU A 164 -11.19 -15.67 -21.33
CA GLU A 164 -9.76 -15.46 -21.16
C GLU A 164 -9.46 -14.36 -20.13
N LEU A 165 -10.23 -13.27 -20.14
CA LEU A 165 -10.13 -12.17 -19.19
C LEU A 165 -10.42 -12.64 -17.78
N ARG A 166 -11.41 -13.52 -17.61
CA ARG A 166 -11.72 -14.16 -16.33
C ARG A 166 -10.53 -14.97 -15.82
N ILE A 167 -9.97 -15.85 -16.66
CA ILE A 167 -8.82 -16.70 -16.31
C ILE A 167 -7.61 -15.84 -15.93
N LYS A 168 -7.23 -14.88 -16.78
CA LYS A 168 -6.09 -14.00 -16.52
C LYS A 168 -6.31 -13.11 -15.29
N GLY A 169 -7.54 -12.68 -15.05
CA GLY A 169 -7.89 -11.94 -13.84
C GLY A 169 -7.76 -12.79 -12.57
N GLU A 170 -8.14 -14.06 -12.60
CA GLU A 170 -7.94 -14.99 -11.47
C GLU A 170 -6.45 -15.28 -11.23
N ASP A 171 -5.66 -15.45 -12.29
CA ASP A 171 -4.20 -15.57 -12.21
C ASP A 171 -3.57 -14.33 -11.56
N TYR A 172 -3.96 -13.15 -12.03
CA TYR A 172 -3.55 -11.87 -11.47
C TYR A 172 -3.89 -11.76 -9.98
N LEU A 173 -5.13 -12.06 -9.57
CA LEU A 173 -5.54 -11.99 -8.17
C LEU A 173 -4.70 -12.92 -7.28
N ARG A 174 -4.39 -14.13 -7.75
CA ARG A 174 -3.53 -15.07 -7.01
C ARG A 174 -2.10 -14.53 -6.87
N ALA A 175 -1.51 -14.00 -7.94
CA ALA A 175 -0.16 -13.43 -7.90
C ALA A 175 -0.10 -12.19 -7.00
N SER A 176 -1.09 -11.30 -7.10
CA SER A 176 -1.29 -10.13 -6.24
C SER A 176 -1.34 -10.51 -4.76
N ALA A 177 -2.18 -11.48 -4.40
CA ALA A 177 -2.33 -11.93 -3.02
C ALA A 177 -1.01 -12.47 -2.44
N LYS A 178 -0.29 -13.31 -3.20
CA LYS A 178 1.00 -13.88 -2.78
C LYS A 178 2.06 -12.80 -2.58
N LEU A 179 2.20 -11.88 -3.55
CA LEU A 179 3.17 -10.79 -3.44
C LEU A 179 2.85 -9.90 -2.24
N ARG A 180 1.59 -9.47 -2.07
CA ARG A 180 1.18 -8.59 -0.97
C ARG A 180 1.41 -9.19 0.40
N GLN A 181 1.16 -10.50 0.55
CA GLN A 181 1.42 -11.19 1.80
C GLN A 181 2.92 -11.14 2.15
N GLN A 182 3.77 -11.70 1.29
CA GLN A 182 5.21 -11.76 1.56
C GLN A 182 5.83 -10.36 1.69
N LEU A 183 5.44 -9.43 0.81
CA LEU A 183 5.97 -8.06 0.83
C LEU A 183 5.58 -7.34 2.11
N GLY A 184 4.36 -7.54 2.59
CA GLY A 184 3.88 -6.95 3.83
C GLY A 184 4.59 -7.48 5.08
N GLU A 185 4.97 -8.76 5.08
CA GLU A 185 5.76 -9.38 6.15
C GLU A 185 7.20 -8.84 6.18
N GLU A 186 7.87 -8.82 5.01
CA GLU A 186 9.24 -8.33 4.85
C GLU A 186 9.36 -6.82 5.15
N ASP A 187 8.41 -6.02 4.67
CA ASP A 187 8.36 -4.60 4.99
C ASP A 187 8.20 -4.38 6.49
N LEU A 188 7.25 -5.08 7.13
CA LEU A 188 7.03 -4.94 8.57
C LEU A 188 8.24 -5.36 9.40
N HIS A 189 9.00 -6.36 8.96
CA HIS A 189 10.20 -6.83 9.66
C HIS A 189 11.29 -5.74 9.78
N VAL A 190 11.39 -4.83 8.80
CA VAL A 190 12.41 -3.77 8.82
C VAL A 190 11.96 -2.49 9.56
N ARG A 191 10.65 -2.25 9.71
CA ARG A 191 10.12 -1.00 10.27
C ARG A 191 10.59 -0.68 11.71
N PRO A 192 10.69 -1.64 12.66
CA PRO A 192 11.17 -1.33 14.01
C PRO A 192 12.60 -0.80 14.04
N ALA A 193 13.48 -1.34 13.20
CA ALA A 193 14.85 -0.87 13.08
C ALA A 193 14.93 0.54 12.45
N GLN A 194 14.04 0.83 11.49
CA GLN A 194 13.89 2.19 10.95
C GLN A 194 13.40 3.17 12.02
N LEU A 195 12.42 2.78 12.83
CA LEU A 195 11.89 3.61 13.92
C LEU A 195 12.97 3.94 14.95
N ALA A 196 13.73 2.93 15.41
CA ALA A 196 14.84 3.12 16.34
C ALA A 196 15.93 4.05 15.77
N ARG A 197 16.15 4.00 14.46
CA ARG A 197 17.07 4.91 13.79
C ARG A 197 16.55 6.35 13.75
N VAL A 198 15.29 6.56 13.39
CA VAL A 198 14.67 7.90 13.43
C VAL A 198 14.81 8.46 14.85
N GLU A 199 14.51 7.66 15.87
CA GLU A 199 14.67 8.04 17.28
C GLU A 199 16.10 8.43 17.62
N SER A 200 17.09 7.64 17.21
CA SER A 200 18.50 7.91 17.50
C SER A 200 19.04 9.20 16.88
N ARG A 201 18.44 9.66 15.77
CA ARG A 201 18.93 10.80 14.99
C ARG A 201 18.17 12.08 15.27
N PHE A 202 16.86 11.97 15.37
CA PHE A 202 15.95 13.10 15.42
C PHE A 202 15.13 13.11 16.73
N GLY A 203 15.34 12.12 17.60
CA GLY A 203 14.46 11.90 18.75
C GLY A 203 13.09 11.39 18.30
N ARG A 204 12.11 11.51 19.19
CA ARG A 204 10.71 11.19 18.90
C ARG A 204 10.01 12.38 18.27
N ASP A 205 10.47 12.78 17.10
CA ASP A 205 9.88 13.85 16.31
C ASP A 205 8.57 13.39 15.62
N VAL A 206 7.98 14.26 14.79
CA VAL A 206 6.71 13.95 14.11
C VAL A 206 6.84 12.74 13.17
N HIS A 207 7.99 12.55 12.52
CA HIS A 207 8.27 11.40 11.66
C HIS A 207 8.30 10.10 12.45
N TRP A 208 8.95 10.11 13.61
CA TRP A 208 8.92 8.98 14.54
C TRP A 208 7.49 8.64 14.94
N HIS A 209 6.69 9.63 15.29
CA HIS A 209 5.30 9.43 15.73
C HIS A 209 4.40 8.88 14.61
N ILE A 210 4.52 9.39 13.38
CA ILE A 210 3.82 8.87 12.21
C ILE A 210 4.23 7.41 11.94
N LEU A 211 5.54 7.13 11.92
CA LEU A 211 6.04 5.78 11.65
C LEU A 211 5.61 4.79 12.73
N ASN A 212 5.72 5.16 14.01
CA ASN A 212 5.27 4.34 15.14
C ASN A 212 3.78 3.99 15.02
N TYR A 213 2.94 4.97 14.69
CA TYR A 213 1.51 4.74 14.48
C TYR A 213 1.24 3.79 13.29
N MET A 214 1.89 4.00 12.15
CA MET A 214 1.69 3.15 10.97
C MET A 214 2.19 1.71 11.17
N ILE A 215 3.26 1.51 11.96
CA ILE A 215 3.72 0.18 12.39
C ILE A 215 2.65 -0.51 13.22
N ALA A 216 2.16 0.15 14.28
CA ALA A 216 1.11 -0.39 15.14
C ALA A 216 -0.16 -0.72 14.35
N ALA A 217 -0.56 0.16 13.42
CA ALA A 217 -1.72 -0.06 12.57
C ALA A 217 -1.58 -1.29 11.68
N ARG A 218 -0.40 -1.46 11.04
CA ARG A 218 -0.09 -2.63 10.20
C ARG A 218 -0.06 -3.92 11.01
N GLN A 219 0.54 -3.88 12.20
CA GLN A 219 0.55 -5.04 13.11
C GLN A 219 -0.87 -5.43 13.51
N ALA A 220 -1.70 -4.46 13.88
CA ALA A 220 -3.08 -4.71 14.27
C ALA A 220 -3.88 -5.43 13.16
N VAL A 221 -3.86 -4.91 11.93
CA VAL A 221 -4.62 -5.56 10.84
C VAL A 221 -4.05 -6.94 10.51
N ASN A 222 -2.72 -7.11 10.50
CA ASN A 222 -2.10 -8.41 10.26
C ASN A 222 -2.50 -9.43 11.32
N HIS A 223 -2.49 -9.06 12.60
CA HIS A 223 -2.90 -9.96 13.68
C HIS A 223 -4.38 -10.31 13.61
N ILE A 224 -5.24 -9.37 13.24
CA ILE A 224 -6.67 -9.59 13.04
C ILE A 224 -6.93 -10.54 11.87
N GLU A 225 -6.28 -10.31 10.72
CA GLU A 225 -6.42 -11.16 9.53
C GLU A 225 -5.92 -12.60 9.76
N HIS A 226 -4.74 -12.76 10.38
CA HIS A 226 -4.22 -14.08 10.73
C HIS A 226 -5.09 -14.76 11.79
N GLY A 227 -5.48 -14.03 12.84
CA GLY A 227 -6.35 -14.55 13.89
C GLY A 227 -7.69 -15.04 13.35
N MET A 228 -8.29 -14.33 12.40
CA MET A 228 -9.52 -14.77 11.74
C MET A 228 -9.31 -16.01 10.88
N ARG A 229 -8.23 -16.03 10.08
CA ARG A 229 -7.89 -17.17 9.22
C ARG A 229 -7.64 -18.45 10.03
N ASP A 230 -6.90 -18.31 11.12
CA ASP A 230 -6.45 -19.41 11.96
C ASP A 230 -7.45 -19.74 13.08
N LYS A 231 -8.56 -18.99 13.15
CA LYS A 231 -9.61 -19.11 14.19
C LYS A 231 -9.07 -18.94 15.61
N THR A 232 -8.09 -18.05 15.77
CA THR A 232 -7.45 -17.71 17.06
C THR A 232 -7.75 -16.29 17.52
N LEU A 233 -8.50 -15.49 16.74
CA LEU A 233 -8.86 -14.13 17.13
C LEU A 233 -9.82 -14.15 18.33
N THR A 234 -9.52 -13.32 19.33
CA THR A 234 -10.33 -13.15 20.55
C THR A 234 -10.57 -11.67 20.84
N PRO A 235 -11.63 -11.31 21.60
CA PRO A 235 -11.85 -9.93 22.01
C PRO A 235 -10.67 -9.34 22.80
N ASP A 236 -9.96 -10.14 23.60
CA ASP A 236 -8.77 -9.69 24.33
C ASP A 236 -7.60 -9.36 23.40
N THR A 237 -7.43 -10.14 22.32
CA THR A 237 -6.45 -9.82 21.27
C THR A 237 -6.81 -8.50 20.59
N VAL A 238 -8.07 -8.28 20.23
CA VAL A 238 -8.51 -7.01 19.60
C VAL A 238 -8.31 -5.83 20.56
N ALA A 239 -8.64 -5.99 21.84
CA ALA A 239 -8.45 -4.97 22.86
C ALA A 239 -6.98 -4.56 23.00
N ALA A 240 -6.06 -5.54 23.05
CA ALA A 240 -4.63 -5.27 23.15
C ALA A 240 -4.10 -4.49 21.93
N LEU A 241 -4.52 -4.87 20.72
CA LEU A 241 -4.15 -4.20 19.49
C LEU A 241 -4.69 -2.76 19.44
N ALA A 242 -5.96 -2.56 19.81
CA ALA A 242 -6.57 -1.23 19.91
C ALA A 242 -5.83 -0.36 20.92
N GLN A 243 -5.44 -0.91 22.08
CA GLN A 243 -4.69 -0.20 23.10
C GLN A 243 -3.29 0.23 22.61
N THR A 244 -2.55 -0.65 21.93
CA THR A 244 -1.25 -0.28 21.33
C THR A 244 -1.40 0.86 20.33
N LEU A 245 -2.44 0.79 19.47
CA LEU A 245 -2.71 1.82 18.49
C LEU A 245 -3.12 3.16 19.12
N GLN A 246 -3.95 3.12 20.17
CA GLN A 246 -4.36 4.28 20.96
C GLN A 246 -3.14 4.96 21.60
N GLN A 247 -2.23 4.19 22.23
CA GLN A 247 -1.00 4.72 22.81
C GLN A 247 -0.12 5.43 21.77
N ALA A 248 0.00 4.86 20.56
CA ALA A 248 0.74 5.48 19.47
C ALA A 248 0.08 6.80 19.02
N ALA A 249 -1.26 6.82 18.89
CA ALA A 249 -2.02 8.02 18.53
C ALA A 249 -1.91 9.12 19.60
N ASP A 250 -2.03 8.77 20.87
CA ASP A 250 -1.92 9.71 21.98
C ASP A 250 -0.52 10.30 22.09
N GLY A 251 0.52 9.49 21.89
CA GLY A 251 1.89 9.96 21.80
C GLY A 251 2.07 11.02 20.71
N ALA A 252 1.55 10.75 19.51
CA ALA A 252 1.60 11.68 18.38
C ALA A 252 0.84 12.98 18.67
N LYS A 253 -0.40 12.87 19.17
CA LYS A 253 -1.24 14.03 19.56
C LYS A 253 -0.57 14.87 20.65
N ALA A 254 0.05 14.23 21.64
CA ALA A 254 0.76 14.92 22.71
C ALA A 254 2.00 15.65 22.21
N TYR A 255 2.76 15.07 21.27
CA TYR A 255 3.91 15.73 20.65
C TYR A 255 3.49 16.99 19.87
N ILE A 256 2.52 16.85 18.97
CA ILE A 256 2.10 17.94 18.07
C ILE A 256 1.45 19.12 18.81
N ARG A 257 0.85 18.87 19.98
CA ARG A 257 0.30 19.91 20.86
C ARG A 257 1.36 20.72 21.59
N LYS A 258 2.61 20.24 21.72
CA LYS A 258 3.68 21.01 22.36
C LYS A 258 4.10 22.15 21.44
N ALA A 259 3.85 23.39 21.87
CA ALA A 259 4.08 24.62 21.09
C ALA A 259 5.58 25.00 20.93
N THR A 260 6.51 24.05 20.99
CA THR A 260 7.93 24.34 21.19
C THR A 260 8.81 23.49 20.27
N SER A 261 8.97 23.92 19.02
CA SER A 261 10.26 23.76 18.33
C SER A 261 10.35 24.79 17.19
N PRO A 262 11.46 25.54 17.05
CA PRO A 262 11.63 26.58 16.04
C PRO A 262 11.80 26.05 14.59
N GLU A 263 11.90 24.73 14.40
CA GLU A 263 11.95 24.07 13.09
C GLU A 263 10.85 23.00 13.03
N ARG A 264 9.60 23.41 12.79
CA ARG A 264 8.51 22.46 12.52
C ARG A 264 8.63 21.98 11.08
N ASP A 265 8.68 20.67 10.88
CA ASP A 265 8.53 20.08 9.55
C ASP A 265 7.04 20.19 9.15
N GLU A 266 6.67 21.31 8.52
CA GLU A 266 5.30 21.61 8.10
C GLU A 266 4.71 20.51 7.20
N ALA A 267 5.54 19.90 6.37
CA ALA A 267 5.17 18.80 5.49
C ALA A 267 4.75 17.56 6.29
N ALA A 268 5.53 17.20 7.32
CA ALA A 268 5.24 16.06 8.17
C ALA A 268 4.06 16.31 9.12
N GLU A 269 3.89 17.53 9.64
CA GLU A 269 2.70 17.90 10.40
C GLU A 269 1.44 17.89 9.54
N TYR A 270 1.52 18.39 8.30
CA TYR A 270 0.44 18.30 7.33
C TYR A 270 0.08 16.86 6.99
N LEU A 271 1.08 15.98 6.84
CA LEU A 271 0.88 14.55 6.67
C LEU A 271 0.10 13.97 7.84
N TRP A 272 0.53 14.23 9.09
CA TRP A 272 -0.19 13.78 10.28
C TRP A 272 -1.64 14.29 10.31
N TYR A 273 -1.83 15.59 10.10
CA TYR A 273 -3.16 16.20 10.05
C TYR A 273 -4.07 15.51 9.02
N THR A 274 -3.52 15.20 7.86
CA THR A 274 -4.27 14.57 6.77
C THR A 274 -4.68 13.13 7.07
N ILE A 275 -3.81 12.35 7.73
CA ILE A 275 -4.12 10.94 8.05
C ILE A 275 -4.95 10.78 9.33
N THR A 276 -4.95 11.77 10.22
CA THR A 276 -5.60 11.71 11.55
C THR A 276 -7.07 11.28 11.47
N PRO A 277 -7.93 11.81 10.58
CA PRO A 277 -9.33 11.37 10.51
C PRO A 277 -9.48 9.88 10.17
N ALA A 278 -8.62 9.36 9.28
CA ALA A 278 -8.64 7.94 8.92
C ALA A 278 -8.06 7.05 10.03
N ALA A 279 -7.03 7.54 10.73
CA ALA A 279 -6.45 6.91 11.90
C ALA A 279 -7.47 6.76 13.05
N ASP A 280 -8.18 7.83 13.38
CA ASP A 280 -9.22 7.83 14.41
C ASP A 280 -10.38 6.89 14.02
N ALA A 281 -10.79 6.87 12.75
CA ALA A 281 -11.84 5.98 12.26
C ALA A 281 -11.44 4.48 12.31
N TYR A 282 -10.16 4.16 12.05
CA TYR A 282 -9.67 2.80 12.19
C TYR A 282 -9.65 2.35 13.64
N LEU A 283 -9.14 3.19 14.54
CA LEU A 283 -9.13 2.91 15.98
C LEU A 283 -10.55 2.74 16.54
N ALA A 284 -11.49 3.59 16.12
CA ALA A 284 -12.90 3.45 16.49
C ALA A 284 -13.49 2.11 16.03
N ALA A 285 -13.20 1.66 14.79
CA ALA A 285 -13.67 0.37 14.30
C ALA A 285 -13.12 -0.82 15.10
N LEU A 286 -11.87 -0.75 15.56
CA LEU A 286 -11.30 -1.78 16.45
C LEU A 286 -12.02 -1.82 17.80
N HIS A 287 -12.32 -0.67 18.39
CA HIS A 287 -13.10 -0.60 19.62
C HIS A 287 -14.52 -1.11 19.45
N THR A 288 -15.20 -0.79 18.34
CA THR A 288 -16.54 -1.30 18.05
C THR A 288 -16.54 -2.82 17.90
N LEU A 289 -15.59 -3.39 17.14
CA LEU A 289 -15.45 -4.84 17.01
C LEU A 289 -15.23 -5.51 18.37
N GLU A 290 -14.34 -4.97 19.18
CA GLU A 290 -14.03 -5.48 20.51
C GLU A 290 -15.25 -5.44 21.45
N GLN A 291 -15.92 -4.29 21.53
CA GLN A 291 -17.09 -4.09 22.37
C GLN A 291 -18.24 -5.02 21.96
N ASN A 292 -18.61 -5.02 20.67
CA ASN A 292 -19.71 -5.85 20.18
C ASN A 292 -19.42 -7.35 20.40
N TRP A 293 -18.16 -7.76 20.30
CA TRP A 293 -17.77 -9.13 20.61
C TRP A 293 -17.94 -9.48 22.09
N ARG A 294 -17.50 -8.61 23.01
CA ARG A 294 -17.72 -8.81 24.45
C ARG A 294 -19.19 -8.82 24.84
N GLU A 295 -20.00 -8.03 24.14
CA GLU A 295 -21.46 -7.97 24.32
C GLU A 295 -22.19 -9.15 23.66
N HIS A 296 -21.46 -10.11 23.09
CA HIS A 296 -22.00 -11.30 22.42
C HIS A 296 -22.95 -10.93 21.27
N ALA A 297 -22.60 -9.91 20.49
CA ALA A 297 -23.35 -9.52 19.31
C ALA A 297 -23.53 -10.69 18.33
N PRO A 298 -24.60 -10.69 17.51
CA PRO A 298 -24.86 -11.75 16.56
C PRO A 298 -23.68 -11.97 15.59
N PRO A 299 -23.45 -13.21 15.09
CA PRO A 299 -22.33 -13.52 14.19
C PRO A 299 -22.24 -12.62 12.95
N GLN A 300 -23.38 -12.21 12.40
CA GLN A 300 -23.41 -11.30 11.26
C GLN A 300 -22.83 -9.92 11.61
N GLN A 301 -23.17 -9.38 12.78
CA GLN A 301 -22.66 -8.09 13.23
C GLN A 301 -21.15 -8.15 13.46
N LEU A 302 -20.63 -9.22 14.07
CA LEU A 302 -19.18 -9.42 14.24
C LEU A 302 -18.45 -9.56 12.90
N SER A 303 -19.07 -10.21 11.92
CA SER A 303 -18.56 -10.27 10.55
C SER A 303 -18.48 -8.87 9.94
N ASP A 304 -19.55 -8.08 10.06
CA ASP A 304 -19.62 -6.72 9.52
C ASP A 304 -18.60 -5.77 10.19
N ASP A 305 -18.42 -5.88 11.51
CA ASP A 305 -17.43 -5.12 12.27
C ASP A 305 -15.99 -5.47 11.85
N TYR A 306 -15.69 -6.76 11.63
CA TYR A 306 -14.41 -7.20 11.09
C TYR A 306 -14.14 -6.62 9.69
N TYR A 307 -15.14 -6.66 8.80
CA TYR A 307 -15.02 -6.05 7.47
C TYR A 307 -14.85 -4.54 7.56
N LEU A 308 -15.51 -3.87 8.50
CA LEU A 308 -15.33 -2.45 8.72
C LEU A 308 -13.91 -2.11 9.20
N ALA A 309 -13.37 -2.86 10.16
CA ALA A 309 -12.02 -2.64 10.68
C ALA A 309 -10.95 -2.76 9.58
N THR A 310 -11.01 -3.82 8.76
CA THR A 310 -10.09 -4.03 7.63
C THR A 310 -10.23 -2.91 6.57
N ARG A 311 -11.46 -2.50 6.24
CA ARG A 311 -11.72 -1.40 5.31
C ARG A 311 -11.21 -0.05 5.83
N ARG A 312 -11.32 0.23 7.13
CA ARG A 312 -10.78 1.47 7.73
C ARG A 312 -9.26 1.48 7.80
N TYR A 313 -8.61 0.32 7.93
CA TYR A 313 -7.15 0.23 7.76
C TYR A 313 -6.73 0.57 6.33
N ASP A 314 -7.39 -0.01 5.32
CA ASP A 314 -7.09 0.26 3.91
C ASP A 314 -7.25 1.77 3.58
N ALA A 315 -8.22 2.43 4.21
CA ALA A 315 -8.39 3.88 4.16
C ALA A 315 -7.15 4.63 4.61
N LEU A 316 -6.72 4.35 5.83
CA LEU A 316 -5.58 4.98 6.49
C LEU A 316 -4.33 4.81 5.65
N LEU A 317 -4.05 3.58 5.23
CA LEU A 317 -2.90 3.27 4.38
C LEU A 317 -2.96 4.05 3.07
N SER A 318 -4.14 4.18 2.46
CA SER A 318 -4.31 4.92 1.23
C SER A 318 -4.04 6.42 1.40
N TYR A 319 -4.55 7.06 2.46
CA TYR A 319 -4.29 8.48 2.72
C TYR A 319 -2.81 8.73 3.03
N TYR A 320 -2.20 7.86 3.84
CA TYR A 320 -0.78 7.90 4.15
C TYR A 320 0.08 7.80 2.89
N ASN A 321 -0.14 6.77 2.07
CA ASN A 321 0.63 6.55 0.85
C ASN A 321 0.48 7.70 -0.14
N ARG A 322 -0.72 8.28 -0.30
CA ARG A 322 -0.92 9.44 -1.19
C ARG A 322 -0.11 10.65 -0.76
N GLN A 323 -0.18 11.00 0.52
CA GLN A 323 0.54 12.17 1.00
C GLN A 323 2.05 11.95 1.04
N ALA A 324 2.50 10.76 1.47
CA ALA A 324 3.92 10.40 1.44
C ALA A 324 4.54 10.45 0.03
N ARG A 325 3.73 10.34 -1.04
CA ARG A 325 4.15 10.50 -2.45
C ARG A 325 4.12 11.94 -2.96
N ASN A 326 3.22 12.77 -2.45
CA ASN A 326 3.06 14.15 -2.92
C ASN A 326 4.01 15.12 -2.21
N THR A 327 4.49 14.73 -1.04
CA THR A 327 5.33 15.54 -0.16
C THR A 327 6.83 15.23 -0.31
N PHE A 328 7.20 14.07 -0.86
CA PHE A 328 8.57 13.57 -0.99
C PHE A 328 8.79 12.82 -2.30
#